data_AF-A0A4V1UTL8-F1
#
_entry.id   AF-A0A4V1UTL8-F1
#
_cell.length_a   1.000
_cell.length_b   1.000
_cell.length_c   1.000
_cell.angle_alpha   90.00
_cell.angle_beta   90.00
_cell.angle_gamma   90.00
#
_symmetry.space_group_name_H-M   'P 1'
#
loop_
_entity.id
_entity.type
_entity.pdbx_description
1 polymer ?
#
loop_
_entity_poly.entity_id
_entity_poly.type
_entity_poly.pdbx_seq_one_letter_code
_entity_poly.pdbx_strand_id
1 'polypeptide(L)' 'MENTIFINTLKSIIESVRKKNDHDLAFRISERIKAKLKMDSDQDPLDFLKTLLKDYNYYSSN' A
#
# COMPACT_ATOMS: atom_id res chain seq x y z
N MET A 1 -17.47 3.77 -2.37
CA MET A 1 -16.94 3.95 -3.74
C MET A 1 -15.46 4.36 -3.72
N GLU A 2 -15.06 5.39 -2.97
CA GLU A 2 -13.63 5.80 -2.88
C GLU A 2 -12.69 4.70 -2.36
N ASN A 3 -13.09 3.96 -1.32
CA ASN A 3 -12.25 2.89 -0.74
C ASN A 3 -11.94 1.77 -1.74
N THR A 4 -12.89 1.42 -2.63
CA THR A 4 -12.72 0.37 -3.64
C THR A 4 -11.67 0.76 -4.69
N ILE A 5 -11.62 2.03 -5.09
CA ILE A 5 -10.62 2.53 -6.04
C ILE A 5 -9.22 2.50 -5.41
N PHE A 6 -9.11 2.92 -4.15
CA PHE A 6 -7.84 2.87 -3.41
C PHE A 6 -7.31 1.43 -3.29
N ILE A 7 -8.17 0.48 -2.88
CA ILE A 7 -7.81 -0.95 -2.75
C ILE A 7 -7.30 -1.52 -4.07
N ASN A 8 -8.01 -1.29 -5.18
CA ASN A 8 -7.61 -1.79 -6.49
C ASN A 8 -6.30 -1.16 -6.99
N THR A 9 -6.11 0.13 -6.72
CA THR A 9 -4.88 0.85 -7.05
C THR A 9 -3.70 0.30 -6.26
N LEU A 10 -3.86 0.15 -4.94
CA LEU A 10 -2.82 -0.38 -4.05
C LEU A 10 -2.44 -1.81 -4.43
N LYS A 11 -3.42 -2.66 -4.74
CA LYS A 11 -3.18 -4.03 -5.24
C LYS A 11 -2.36 -4.03 -6.53
N SER A 12 -2.69 -3.15 -7.49
CA SER A 12 -1.97 -3.03 -8.77
C SER A 12 -0.52 -2.57 -8.58
N ILE A 13 -0.28 -1.64 -7.64
CA ILE A 13 1.07 -1.17 -7.29
C ILE A 13 1.89 -2.33 -6.70
N ILE A 14 1.35 -3.07 -5.72
CA ILE A 14 2.03 -4.21 -5.09
C ILE A 14 2.38 -5.27 -6.13
N GLU A 15 1.48 -5.57 -7.06
CA GLU A 15 1.74 -6.51 -8.15
C GLU A 15 2.86 -6.01 -9.08
N SER A 16 2.86 -4.74 -9.45
CA SER A 16 3.90 -4.14 -10.30
C SER A 16 5.27 -4.18 -9.63
N VAL A 17 5.36 -3.78 -8.36
CA VAL A 17 6.59 -3.83 -7.56
C VAL A 17 7.15 -5.25 -7.55
N ARG A 18 6.32 -6.24 -7.23
CA ARG A 18 6.74 -7.65 -7.15
C ARG A 18 7.19 -8.21 -8.50
N LYS A 19 6.49 -7.88 -9.59
CA LYS A 19 6.84 -8.38 -10.94
C LYS A 19 8.14 -7.80 -11.46
N LYS A 20 8.47 -6.56 -11.09
CA LYS A 20 9.62 -5.81 -11.61
C LYS A 20 10.79 -5.72 -10.62
N ASN A 21 10.63 -6.23 -9.39
CA ASN A 21 11.53 -5.99 -8.27
C ASN A 21 11.83 -4.48 -8.08
N ASP A 22 10.81 -3.64 -8.24
CA ASP A 22 10.93 -2.18 -8.20
C ASP A 22 10.82 -1.67 -6.75
N HIS A 23 11.89 -1.86 -6.00
CA HIS A 23 11.98 -1.48 -4.58
C HIS A 23 11.86 0.04 -4.37
N ASP A 24 12.38 0.85 -5.30
CA ASP A 24 12.30 2.31 -5.24
C ASP A 24 10.87 2.82 -5.38
N LEU A 25 10.06 2.17 -6.23
CA LEU A 25 8.64 2.48 -6.32
C LEU A 25 7.92 2.15 -5.01
N ALA A 26 8.21 0.99 -4.39
CA ALA A 26 7.62 0.62 -3.12
C ALA A 26 7.92 1.65 -2.03
N PHE A 27 9.20 2.06 -1.90
CA PHE A 27 9.64 3.07 -0.94
C PHE A 27 8.94 4.42 -1.17
N ARG A 28 8.96 4.94 -2.40
CA ARG A 28 8.32 6.24 -2.68
C ARG A 28 6.83 6.24 -2.39
N ILE A 29 6.13 5.14 -2.70
CA ILE A 29 4.70 5.04 -2.43
C ILE A 29 4.43 4.88 -0.93
N SER A 30 5.22 4.07 -0.21
CA SER A 30 5.07 3.92 1.24
C SER A 30 5.23 5.26 1.95
N GLU A 31 6.29 6.03 1.63
CA GLU A 31 6.55 7.33 2.26
C GLU A 31 5.44 8.35 1.96
N ARG A 32 4.92 8.38 0.73
CA ARG A 32 3.79 9.27 0.38
C ARG A 32 2.51 8.91 1.14
N ILE A 33 2.23 7.63 1.32
CA ILE A 33 1.05 7.18 2.07
C ILE A 33 1.21 7.48 3.57
N LYS A 34 2.37 7.15 4.15
CA LYS A 34 2.74 7.48 5.53
C LYS A 34 2.55 8.97 5.81
N ALA A 35 3.11 9.84 4.97
CA ALA A 35 2.96 11.29 5.10
C ALA A 35 1.49 11.75 4.99
N LYS A 36 0.72 11.20 4.04
CA LYS A 36 -0.69 11.57 3.84
C LYS A 36 -1.58 11.14 5.01
N LEU A 37 -1.34 9.95 5.55
CA LEU A 37 -2.09 9.39 6.67
C LEU A 37 -1.52 9.82 8.04
N LYS A 38 -0.39 10.52 8.05
CA LYS A 38 0.37 10.88 9.26
C LYS A 38 0.69 9.67 10.13
N MET A 39 1.18 8.61 9.48
CA MET A 39 1.57 7.35 10.11
C MET A 39 3.07 7.14 9.92
N ASP A 40 3.73 6.62 10.94
CA ASP A 40 5.09 6.11 10.84
C ASP A 40 5.07 4.58 10.92
N SER A 41 6.05 3.95 10.28
CA SER A 41 6.23 2.49 10.33
C SER A 41 7.67 2.14 9.97
N ASP A 42 8.26 1.28 10.79
CA ASP A 42 9.60 0.71 10.61
C ASP A 42 9.57 -0.55 9.70
N GLN A 43 8.41 -0.91 9.17
CA GLN A 43 8.29 -2.02 8.24
C GLN A 43 9.00 -1.73 6.91
N ASP A 44 9.48 -2.79 6.27
CA ASP A 44 9.87 -2.74 4.87
C ASP A 44 8.74 -2.12 4.03
N PRO A 45 9.03 -1.23 3.06
CA PRO A 45 8.02 -0.55 2.26
C PRO A 45 6.98 -1.48 1.64
N LEU A 46 7.38 -2.64 1.10
CA LEU A 46 6.44 -3.55 0.47
C LEU A 46 5.55 -4.23 1.51
N ASP A 47 6.09 -4.57 2.68
CA ASP A 47 5.32 -5.20 3.75
C ASP A 47 4.35 -4.21 4.41
N PHE A 48 4.72 -2.94 4.52
CA PHE A 48 3.81 -1.87 4.88
C PHE A 48 2.61 -1.80 3.92
N LEU A 49 2.87 -1.77 2.60
CA LEU A 49 1.80 -1.70 1.59
C LEU A 49 0.87 -2.93 1.64
N LYS A 50 1.41 -4.14 1.87
CA LYS A 50 0.61 -5.35 2.04
C LYS A 50 -0.25 -5.32 3.30
N THR A 51 0.32 -4.84 4.42
CA THR A 51 -0.40 -4.72 5.69
C THR A 51 -1.55 -3.75 5.53
N LEU A 52 -1.29 -2.57 4.94
CA LEU A 52 -2.32 -1.58 4.65
C LEU A 52 -3.43 -2.13 3.75
N LEU A 53 -3.08 -2.87 2.70
CA LEU A 53 -4.06 -3.51 1.83
C LEU A 53 -4.95 -4.51 2.60
N LYS A 54 -4.36 -5.29 3.52
CA LYS A 54 -5.11 -6.24 4.34
C LYS A 54 -6.09 -5.50 5.27
N ASP A 55 -5.63 -4.45 5.93
CA ASP A 55 -6.44 -3.69 6.88
C ASP A 55 -7.63 -3.03 6.17
N TYR A 56 -7.39 -2.36 5.04
CA TYR A 56 -8.47 -1.75 4.25
C TYR A 56 -9.46 -2.77 3.69
N ASN A 57 -9.00 -3.96 3.27
CA ASN A 57 -9.91 -5.03 2.84
C ASN A 57 -10.79 -5.53 3.99
N TYR A 58 -10.24 -5.64 5.21
CA TYR A 58 -11.00 -6.03 6.40
C TYR A 58 -12.11 -5.01 6.72
N TYR A 59 -11.77 -3.72 6.74
CA TYR A 59 -12.75 -2.66 7.01
C TYR A 59 -13.74 -2.40 5.86
N SER A 60 -13.43 -2.81 4.63
CA SER A 60 -14.34 -2.67 3.49
C SER A 60 -15.30 -3.86 3.30
N SER A 61 -15.03 -5.00 3.93
CA SER A 61 -15.85 -6.22 3.81
C SER A 61 -16.82 -6.42 4.99
N ASN A 62 -16.77 -5.52 5.98
CA ASN A 62 -17.68 -5.42 7.13
C ASN A 62 -18.42 -4.08 7.07
#